data_AF-A0A2D0KW90-F1
#
_entry.id   AF-A0A2D0KW90-F1
#
_cell.length_a   1.000
_cell.length_b   1.000
_cell.length_c   1.000
_cell.angle_alpha   90.00
_cell.angle_beta   90.00
_cell.angle_gamma   90.00
#
_symmetry.space_group_name_H-M   'P 1'
#
loop_
_entity.id
_entity.type
_entity.pdbx_description
1 polymer ?
#
loop_
_entity_poly.entity_id
_entity_poly.type
_entity_poly.pdbx_seq_one_letter_code
_entity_poly.pdbx_strand_id
1 'polypeptide(L)'
;MPAALREQLSQHLADYMLPSAFVTLETFPLTPNGKLDRKALPAPDVSAVVTQGYVPPQGKIETELAQIWQDLLGLERISRHDHFFELGGHSLMVTRLITRIQNQFLVNISLSALFASPTLVEQGNVILSLQMKAVGENQLESIQDDLDSLSAEELMAILDGKNARGGSK
;
A
#
# COMPACT_ATOMS: atom_id res chain seq x y z
N MET A 1 -2.18 -13.19 24.61
CA MET A 1 -2.04 -13.30 23.14
C MET A 1 -1.60 -11.93 22.61
N PRO A 2 -0.45 -11.83 21.93
CA PRO A 2 0.14 -10.57 21.43
C PRO A 2 -0.85 -9.60 20.77
N ALA A 3 -1.83 -10.11 20.01
CA ALA A 3 -2.88 -9.32 19.35
C ALA A 3 -3.73 -8.48 20.33
N ALA A 4 -4.18 -9.07 21.44
CA ALA A 4 -5.01 -8.36 22.41
C ALA A 4 -4.24 -7.22 23.12
N LEU A 5 -2.94 -7.43 23.38
CA LEU A 5 -2.06 -6.39 23.93
C LEU A 5 -1.90 -5.22 22.96
N ARG A 6 -1.72 -5.51 21.67
CA ARG A 6 -1.62 -4.49 20.62
C ARG A 6 -2.92 -3.69 20.50
N GLU A 7 -4.07 -4.36 20.46
CA GLU A 7 -5.39 -3.72 20.38
C GLU A 7 -5.68 -2.82 21.59
N GLN A 8 -5.23 -3.20 22.78
CA GLN A 8 -5.36 -2.34 23.95
C GLN A 8 -4.43 -1.11 23.85
N LEU A 9 -3.21 -1.28 23.33
CA LEU A 9 -2.26 -0.17 23.17
C LEU A 9 -2.67 0.81 22.06
N SER A 10 -3.33 0.35 20.99
CA SER A 10 -3.76 1.23 19.88
C SER A 10 -4.81 2.25 20.29
N GLN A 11 -5.49 2.03 21.42
CA GLN A 11 -6.42 3.00 22.00
C GLN A 11 -5.71 4.20 22.63
N HIS A 12 -4.40 4.09 22.89
CA HIS A 12 -3.62 5.09 23.61
C HIS A 12 -2.37 5.59 22.87
N LEU A 13 -1.90 4.82 21.89
CA LEU A 13 -0.68 5.09 21.14
C LEU A 13 -1.00 5.32 19.66
N ALA A 14 -0.26 6.23 19.03
CA ALA A 14 -0.28 6.36 17.57
C ALA A 14 0.32 5.10 16.92
N ASP A 15 -0.07 4.81 15.67
CA ASP A 15 0.31 3.57 14.98
C ASP A 15 1.82 3.29 14.96
N TYR A 16 2.63 4.33 14.76
CA TYR A 16 4.09 4.21 14.73
C TYR A 16 4.75 3.93 16.09
N MET A 17 4.00 4.02 17.19
CA MET A 17 4.47 3.66 18.54
C MET A 17 4.06 2.23 18.94
N LEU A 18 3.22 1.56 18.14
CA LEU A 18 2.72 0.23 18.48
C LEU A 18 3.78 -0.85 18.21
N PRO A 19 4.17 -1.65 19.22
CA PRO A 19 5.13 -2.73 19.02
C PRO A 19 4.63 -3.77 18.01
N SER A 20 5.47 -4.17 17.07
CA SER A 20 5.17 -5.23 16.10
C SER A 20 5.29 -6.64 16.67
N ALA A 21 5.96 -6.78 17.82
CA ALA A 21 6.11 -8.06 18.50
C ALA A 21 6.03 -7.93 20.03
N PHE A 22 5.47 -8.95 20.69
CA PHE A 22 5.36 -9.06 22.14
C PHE A 22 5.95 -10.38 22.60
N VAL A 23 7.13 -10.32 23.22
CA VAL A 23 7.82 -11.49 23.77
C VAL A 23 7.49 -11.60 25.27
N THR A 24 6.93 -12.73 25.68
CA THR A 24 6.67 -13.00 27.10
C THR A 24 7.90 -13.67 27.70
N LEU A 25 8.37 -13.15 28.83
CA LEU A 25 9.50 -13.69 29.58
C LEU A 25 9.04 -14.08 30.98
N GLU A 26 9.51 -15.21 31.49
CA GLU A 26 9.30 -15.57 32.90
C GLU A 26 10.08 -14.64 33.83
N THR A 27 11.26 -14.17 33.41
CA THR A 27 12.10 -13.24 34.16
C THR A 27 12.93 -12.39 33.20
N PHE A 28 13.14 -11.12 33.55
CA PHE A 28 14.01 -10.25 32.77
C PHE A 28 15.49 -10.62 32.95
N PRO A 29 16.28 -10.69 31.87
CA PRO A 29 17.72 -10.89 31.99
C PRO A 29 18.35 -9.66 32.66
N LEU A 30 19.13 -9.87 33.71
CA LEU A 30 19.79 -8.81 34.44
C LEU A 30 21.32 -8.93 34.31
N THR A 31 21.98 -7.79 34.20
CA THR A 31 23.43 -7.66 34.41
C THR A 31 23.80 -8.02 35.86
N PRO A 32 25.08 -8.30 36.17
CA PRO A 32 25.53 -8.55 37.55
C PRO A 32 25.19 -7.43 38.54
N ASN A 33 25.01 -6.19 38.05
CA ASN A 33 24.61 -5.03 38.85
C ASN A 33 23.09 -4.86 38.98
N GLY A 34 22.29 -5.86 38.57
CA GLY A 34 20.83 -5.86 38.69
C GLY A 34 20.07 -5.00 37.67
N LYS A 35 20.75 -4.42 36.68
CA LYS A 35 20.10 -3.66 35.58
C LYS A 35 19.68 -4.60 34.46
N LEU A 36 18.62 -4.25 33.71
CA LEU A 36 18.20 -4.99 32.51
C LEU A 36 19.36 -5.15 31.51
N ASP A 37 19.67 -6.39 31.17
CA ASP A 37 20.60 -6.72 30.10
C ASP A 37 19.86 -6.79 28.77
N ARG A 38 19.86 -5.66 28.04
CA ARG A 38 19.18 -5.55 26.74
C ARG A 38 19.79 -6.44 25.66
N LYS A 39 21.07 -6.82 25.78
CA LYS A 39 21.74 -7.69 24.79
C LYS A 39 21.36 -9.15 24.97
N ALA A 40 20.94 -9.53 26.18
CA ALA A 40 20.47 -10.87 26.51
C ALA A 40 18.96 -11.04 26.29
N LEU A 41 18.24 -10.00 25.85
CA LEU A 41 16.84 -10.15 25.45
C LEU A 41 16.75 -11.06 24.20
N PRO A 42 15.88 -12.07 24.20
CA PRO A 42 15.71 -12.92 23.04
C PRO A 42 15.11 -12.13 21.87
N ALA A 43 15.49 -12.50 20.66
CA ALA A 43 14.82 -12.01 19.47
C ALA A 43 13.36 -12.53 19.44
N PRO A 44 12.39 -11.74 18.95
CA PRO A 44 11.04 -12.23 18.75
C PRO A 44 11.01 -13.40 17.77
N ASP A 45 10.29 -14.46 18.13
CA ASP A 45 9.96 -15.54 17.19
C ASP A 45 8.62 -15.26 16.48
N VAL A 46 8.21 -16.14 15.57
CA VAL A 46 6.97 -15.98 14.77
C VAL A 46 5.72 -15.90 15.65
N SER A 47 5.73 -16.53 16.84
CA SER A 47 4.59 -16.50 17.76
C SER A 47 4.46 -15.17 18.51
N ALA A 48 5.56 -14.43 18.62
CA ALA A 48 5.60 -13.12 19.25
C ALA A 48 5.11 -11.99 18.33
N VAL A 49 5.15 -12.20 17.00
CA VAL A 49 4.72 -11.20 16.02
C VAL A 49 3.19 -11.13 15.99
N VAL A 50 2.64 -9.91 16.01
CA VAL A 50 1.19 -9.70 15.84
C VAL A 50 0.84 -9.73 14.36
N THR A 51 1.07 -10.87 13.70
CA THR A 51 0.56 -11.08 12.35
C THR A 51 -0.87 -11.58 12.45
N GLN A 52 -1.80 -10.80 11.88
CA GLN A 52 -3.07 -11.36 11.40
C GLN A 52 -2.69 -12.59 10.55
N GLY A 53 -3.28 -13.77 10.79
CA GLY A 53 -2.86 -15.02 10.14
C GLY A 53 -2.67 -14.86 8.63
N TYR A 54 -1.79 -15.68 8.03
CA TYR A 54 -1.42 -15.53 6.62
C TYR A 54 -2.65 -15.57 5.69
N VAL A 55 -2.84 -14.49 4.93
CA VAL A 55 -3.81 -14.36 3.85
C VAL A 55 -3.04 -14.01 2.58
N PRO A 56 -3.15 -14.79 1.50
CA PRO A 56 -2.36 -14.53 0.30
C PRO A 56 -2.75 -13.19 -0.36
N PRO A 57 -1.80 -12.49 -0.99
CA PRO A 57 -2.08 -11.37 -1.89
C PRO A 57 -3.09 -11.79 -2.97
N GLN A 58 -3.97 -10.88 -3.40
CA GLN A 58 -4.95 -11.17 -4.46
C GLN A 58 -4.81 -10.23 -5.64
N GLY A 59 -5.02 -10.79 -6.83
CA GLY A 59 -4.89 -10.06 -8.07
C GLY A 59 -3.43 -9.73 -8.40
N LYS A 60 -3.24 -9.04 -9.53
CA LYS A 60 -1.92 -8.78 -10.09
C LYS A 60 -1.14 -7.75 -9.26
N ILE A 61 -1.78 -6.65 -8.88
CA ILE A 61 -1.13 -5.52 -8.19
C ILE A 61 -0.57 -5.96 -6.83
N GLU A 62 -1.37 -6.62 -6.00
CA GLU A 62 -0.89 -7.04 -4.67
C GLU A 62 0.19 -8.12 -4.78
N THR A 63 0.08 -9.04 -5.73
CA THR A 63 1.10 -10.08 -5.95
C THR A 63 2.44 -9.47 -6.33
N GLU A 64 2.45 -8.52 -7.27
CA GLU A 64 3.68 -7.84 -7.67
C GLU A 64 4.22 -6.92 -6.56
N LEU A 65 3.35 -6.23 -5.82
CA LEU A 65 3.74 -5.41 -4.69
C LEU A 65 4.33 -6.25 -3.55
N ALA A 66 3.73 -7.42 -3.28
CA ALA A 66 4.24 -8.36 -2.30
C ALA A 66 5.65 -8.82 -2.65
N GLN A 67 5.94 -9.07 -3.92
CA GLN A 67 7.30 -9.41 -4.36
C GLN A 67 8.29 -8.28 -4.08
N ILE A 68 7.91 -7.03 -4.35
CA ILE A 68 8.74 -5.87 -4.03
C ILE A 68 9.01 -5.79 -2.51
N TRP A 69 7.99 -6.04 -1.68
CA TRP A 69 8.11 -6.06 -0.23
C TRP A 69 9.02 -7.18 0.26
N GLN A 70 8.86 -8.41 -0.26
CA GLN A 70 9.71 -9.56 0.04
C GLN A 70 11.19 -9.22 -0.21
N ASP A 71 11.49 -8.64 -1.36
CA ASP A 71 12.86 -8.26 -1.74
C ASP A 71 13.43 -7.14 -0.87
N LEU A 72 12.60 -6.21 -0.39
CA LEU A 72 13.04 -5.11 0.47
C LEU A 72 13.24 -5.55 1.92
N LEU A 73 12.32 -6.37 2.44
CA LEU A 73 12.27 -6.78 3.85
C LEU A 73 13.06 -8.07 4.11
N GLY A 74 13.42 -8.82 3.05
CA GLY A 74 14.10 -10.11 3.19
C GLY A 74 13.20 -11.21 3.75
N LEU A 75 11.90 -11.17 3.42
CA LEU A 75 10.89 -12.10 3.93
C LEU A 75 10.43 -13.06 2.84
N GLU A 76 10.21 -14.33 3.20
CA GLU A 76 9.74 -15.35 2.25
C GLU A 76 8.26 -15.16 1.88
N ARG A 77 7.44 -14.61 2.78
CA ARG A 77 6.00 -14.45 2.58
C ARG A 77 5.54 -13.12 3.13
N ILE A 78 4.63 -12.49 2.40
CA ILE A 78 3.90 -11.28 2.80
C ILE A 78 2.42 -11.59 2.69
N SER A 79 1.70 -11.38 3.78
CA SER A 79 0.24 -11.44 3.85
C SER A 79 -0.36 -10.16 3.30
N ARG A 80 -1.56 -10.26 2.74
CA ARG A 80 -2.36 -9.12 2.27
C ARG A 80 -2.58 -8.04 3.35
N HIS A 81 -2.68 -8.46 4.60
CA HIS A 81 -2.94 -7.58 5.73
C HIS A 81 -1.67 -7.20 6.50
N ASP A 82 -0.50 -7.58 6.01
CA ASP A 82 0.75 -7.19 6.65
C ASP A 82 0.98 -5.69 6.50
N HIS A 83 1.45 -5.10 7.59
CA HIS A 83 1.77 -3.68 7.69
C HIS A 83 3.28 -3.49 7.46
N PHE A 84 3.65 -2.68 6.46
CA PHE A 84 5.04 -2.54 5.99
C PHE A 84 6.03 -2.23 7.12
N PHE A 85 5.65 -1.29 7.99
CA PHE A 85 6.49 -0.85 9.10
C PHE A 85 6.54 -1.84 10.27
N GLU A 86 5.51 -2.68 10.42
CA GLU A 86 5.51 -3.71 11.46
C GLU A 86 6.45 -4.86 11.09
N LEU A 87 6.60 -5.11 9.79
CA LEU A 87 7.56 -6.06 9.23
C LEU A 87 9.01 -5.55 9.21
N GLY A 88 9.29 -4.38 9.79
CA GLY A 88 10.64 -3.79 9.85
C GLY A 88 10.95 -2.79 8.73
N GLY A 89 9.96 -2.40 7.94
CA GLY A 89 10.09 -1.32 6.97
C GLY A 89 10.46 0.02 7.63
N HIS A 90 11.36 0.77 6.98
CA HIS A 90 11.84 2.06 7.48
C HIS A 90 12.05 3.08 6.34
N SER A 91 12.33 4.35 6.67
CA SER A 91 12.30 5.47 5.70
C SER A 91 13.14 5.24 4.43
N LEU A 92 14.36 4.72 4.56
CA LEU A 92 15.19 4.38 3.38
C LEU A 92 14.58 3.28 2.50
N MET A 93 13.91 2.28 3.10
CA MET A 93 13.18 1.28 2.33
C MET A 93 11.97 1.88 1.65
N VAL A 94 11.27 2.83 2.29
CA VAL A 94 10.14 3.53 1.67
C VAL A 94 10.58 4.32 0.44
N THR A 95 11.73 5.01 0.49
CA THR A 95 12.28 5.68 -0.70
C THR A 95 12.52 4.68 -1.85
N ARG A 96 13.08 3.51 -1.55
CA ARG A 96 13.30 2.45 -2.56
C ARG A 96 12.00 1.84 -3.07
N LEU A 97 11.02 1.67 -2.18
CA LEU A 97 9.69 1.17 -2.51
C LEU A 97 9.00 2.09 -3.52
N ILE A 98 9.02 3.41 -3.29
CA ILE A 98 8.46 4.40 -4.22
C ILE A 98 9.07 4.25 -5.62
N THR A 99 10.40 4.18 -5.72
CA THR A 99 11.08 4.01 -7.02
C THR A 99 10.70 2.70 -7.71
N ARG A 100 10.58 1.60 -6.96
CA ARG A 100 10.17 0.30 -7.54
C ARG A 100 8.71 0.31 -7.98
N ILE A 101 7.82 0.91 -7.20
CA ILE A 101 6.40 1.08 -7.57
C ILE A 101 6.29 1.88 -8.86
N GLN A 102 7.03 2.99 -8.96
CA GLN A 102 7.03 3.83 -10.16
C GLN A 102 7.48 3.06 -11.40
N ASN A 103 8.56 2.28 -11.30
CA ASN A 103 9.08 1.52 -12.43
C ASN A 103 8.17 0.33 -12.82
N GLN A 104 7.57 -0.35 -11.85
CA GLN A 104 6.76 -1.55 -12.07
C GLN A 104 5.33 -1.22 -12.53
N PHE A 105 4.70 -0.24 -11.89
CA PHE A 105 3.27 0.06 -12.08
C PHE A 105 3.02 1.34 -12.88
N LEU A 106 4.08 2.08 -13.23
CA LEU A 106 4.02 3.33 -13.99
C LEU A 106 3.17 4.42 -13.32
N VAL A 107 3.16 4.44 -11.98
CA VAL A 107 2.44 5.44 -11.19
C VAL A 107 3.35 6.14 -10.19
N ASN A 108 3.07 7.42 -9.93
CA ASN A 108 3.77 8.19 -8.91
C ASN A 108 2.95 8.19 -7.61
N ILE A 109 3.40 7.44 -6.62
CA ILE A 109 2.81 7.43 -5.28
C ILE A 109 3.57 8.40 -4.36
N SER A 110 2.83 9.22 -3.59
CA SER A 110 3.45 10.11 -2.62
C SER A 110 3.87 9.36 -1.36
N LEU A 111 4.89 9.90 -0.68
CA LEU A 111 5.31 9.39 0.62
C LEU A 111 4.16 9.40 1.63
N SER A 112 3.37 10.47 1.65
CA SER A 112 2.21 10.61 2.54
C SER A 112 1.15 9.53 2.29
N ALA A 113 0.91 9.14 1.04
CA ALA A 113 -0.05 8.09 0.71
C ALA A 113 0.41 6.72 1.23
N LEU A 114 1.70 6.38 1.12
CA LEU A 114 2.24 5.14 1.68
C LEU A 114 2.13 5.07 3.21
N PHE A 115 2.33 6.18 3.90
CA PHE A 115 2.16 6.23 5.36
C PHE A 115 0.69 6.17 5.79
N ALA A 116 -0.23 6.75 5.01
CA ALA A 116 -1.66 6.70 5.28
C ALA A 116 -2.30 5.36 4.93
N SER A 117 -1.61 4.51 4.17
CA SER A 117 -2.06 3.20 3.71
C SER A 117 -0.95 2.18 3.96
N PRO A 118 -0.72 1.78 5.21
CA PRO A 118 0.49 1.03 5.55
C PRO A 118 0.41 -0.47 5.28
N THR A 119 -0.78 -1.02 4.98
CA THR A 119 -0.94 -2.45 4.66
C THR A 119 -0.79 -2.74 3.17
N LEU A 120 -0.41 -3.98 2.81
CA LEU A 120 -0.23 -4.38 1.41
C LEU A 120 -1.50 -4.11 0.57
N VAL A 121 -2.68 -4.50 1.08
CA VAL A 121 -3.96 -4.28 0.39
C VAL A 121 -4.28 -2.81 0.18
N GLU A 122 -4.04 -1.95 1.18
CA GLU A 122 -4.32 -0.52 1.06
C GLU A 122 -3.38 0.12 0.04
N GLN A 123 -2.08 -0.21 0.05
CA GLN A 123 -1.15 0.27 -0.96
C GLN A 123 -1.51 -0.21 -2.36
N GLY A 124 -1.94 -1.48 -2.49
CA GLY A 124 -2.44 -2.02 -3.75
C GLY A 124 -3.65 -1.24 -4.29
N ASN A 125 -4.58 -0.87 -3.41
CA ASN A 125 -5.74 -0.05 -3.77
C ASN A 125 -5.34 1.37 -4.19
N VAL A 126 -4.36 1.99 -3.51
CA VAL A 126 -3.83 3.30 -3.92
C VAL A 126 -3.21 3.21 -5.32
N ILE A 127 -2.38 2.20 -5.59
CA ILE A 127 -1.77 1.98 -6.91
C ILE A 127 -2.86 1.79 -7.98
N LEU A 128 -3.88 0.96 -7.70
CA LEU A 128 -5.00 0.73 -8.62
C LEU A 128 -5.73 2.04 -8.94
N SER A 129 -6.05 2.85 -7.92
CA SER A 129 -6.74 4.12 -8.11
C SER A 129 -5.93 5.11 -8.96
N LEU A 130 -4.60 5.14 -8.79
CA LEU A 130 -3.70 5.97 -9.59
C LEU A 130 -3.64 5.50 -11.05
N GLN A 131 -3.62 4.18 -11.28
CA GLN A 131 -3.68 3.64 -12.64
C GLN A 131 -5.00 3.97 -13.34
N MET A 132 -6.13 3.84 -12.64
CA MET A 132 -7.44 4.18 -13.20
C MET A 132 -7.54 5.68 -13.54
N LYS A 133 -6.97 6.54 -12.69
CA LYS A 133 -6.93 7.99 -12.95
C LYS A 133 -6.09 8.33 -14.19
N ALA A 134 -4.91 7.72 -14.32
CA ALA A 134 -4.05 7.94 -15.48
C ALA A 134 -4.70 7.48 -16.80
N VAL A 135 -5.46 6.38 -16.79
CA VAL A 135 -6.22 5.92 -17.97
C VAL A 135 -7.34 6.92 -18.31
N GLY A 136 -8.06 7.43 -17.32
CA GLY A 136 -9.13 8.41 -17.54
C GLY A 136 -8.62 9.74 -18.09
N GLU A 137 -7.48 10.24 -17.59
CA GLU A 137 -6.83 11.46 -18.08
C GLU A 137 -6.36 11.30 -19.53
N ASN A 138 -5.68 10.18 -19.85
CA ASN A 138 -5.24 9.91 -21.22
C ASN A 138 -6.42 9.77 -22.22
N GLN A 139 -7.57 9.24 -21.78
CA GLN A 139 -8.77 9.16 -22.63
C GLN A 139 -9.39 10.54 -22.91
N LEU A 140 -9.39 11.43 -21.91
CA LEU A 140 -9.86 12.80 -22.08
C LEU A 140 -8.96 13.58 -23.03
N GLU A 141 -7.64 13.42 -22.89
CA GLU A 141 -6.66 14.06 -23.78
C GLU A 141 -6.80 13.56 -25.22
N SER A 142 -6.97 12.25 -25.45
CA SER A 142 -7.20 11.72 -26.80
C SER A 142 -8.50 12.22 -27.43
N ILE A 143 -9.57 12.37 -26.64
CA ILE A 143 -10.84 12.91 -27.14
C ILE A 143 -10.70 14.40 -27.47
N GLN A 144 -9.93 15.14 -26.68
CA GLN A 144 -9.64 16.55 -26.93
C GLN A 144 -8.83 16.73 -28.22
N ASP A 145 -7.78 15.92 -28.41
CA ASP A 145 -6.98 15.92 -29.63
C ASP A 145 -7.81 15.58 -30.87
N ASP A 146 -8.68 14.56 -30.76
CA ASP A 146 -9.62 14.20 -31.83
C ASP A 146 -10.54 15.38 -32.15
N LEU A 147 -11.11 16.07 -31.14
CA LEU A 147 -11.97 17.23 -31.33
C LEU A 147 -11.24 18.43 -31.94
N ASP A 148 -10.02 18.72 -31.51
CA ASP A 148 -9.21 19.83 -32.01
C ASP A 148 -8.71 19.58 -33.44
N SER A 149 -8.66 18.31 -33.88
CA SER A 149 -8.31 17.93 -35.24
C SER A 149 -9.46 18.04 -36.26
N LEU A 150 -10.70 18.18 -35.78
CA LEU A 150 -11.89 18.30 -36.65
C LEU A 150 -12.01 19.71 -37.24
N SER A 151 -12.43 19.77 -38.50
CA SER A 151 -12.81 21.03 -39.13
C SER A 151 -14.11 21.59 -38.54
N ALA A 152 -14.32 22.90 -38.70
CA ALA A 152 -15.57 23.55 -38.27
C ALA A 152 -16.82 22.94 -38.95
N GLU A 153 -16.69 22.42 -40.18
CA GLU A 153 -17.76 21.75 -40.90
C GLU A 153 -18.12 20.39 -40.27
N GLU A 154 -17.11 19.62 -39.84
CA GLU A 154 -17.29 18.33 -39.18
C GLU A 154 -17.85 18.49 -37.75
N LEU A 155 -17.40 19.50 -37.02
CA LEU A 155 -17.97 19.86 -35.72
C LEU A 155 -19.45 20.26 -35.84
N MET A 156 -19.79 21.07 -36.85
CA MET A 156 -21.18 21.45 -37.12
C MET A 156 -22.04 20.24 -37.54
N ALA A 157 -21.50 19.29 -38.30
CA ALA A 157 -22.20 18.05 -38.67
C ALA A 157 -22.50 17.15 -37.46
N ILE A 158 -21.60 17.11 -36.46
CA ILE A 158 -21.81 16.38 -35.20
C ILE A 158 -22.90 17.05 -34.35
N LEU A 159 -22.93 18.38 -34.31
CA LEU A 159 -23.97 19.15 -33.61
C LEU A 159 -25.34 19.07 -34.30
N ASP A 160 -25.36 19.04 -35.63
CA ASP A 160 -26.58 18.86 -36.44
C ASP A 160 -27.10 17.40 -36.42
N GLY A 161 -26.21 16.43 -36.20
CA GLY A 161 -26.49 14.98 -36.27
C GLY A 161 -27.36 14.39 -35.14
N LYS A 162 -27.88 15.19 -34.20
CA LYS A 162 -28.72 14.70 -33.09
C LYS A 162 -30.11 15.33 -32.97
N ASN A 163 -30.61 16.00 -34.02
CA ASN A 163 -32.01 16.45 -34.08
C ASN A 163 -32.88 15.73 -35.14
N ALA A 164 -32.36 14.66 -35.76
CA ALA A 164 -33.11 13.83 -36.71
C ALA A 164 -33.41 12.42 -36.17
N ARG A 165 -34.04 12.33 -34.98
CA ARG A 165 -34.89 11.16 -34.65
C ARG A 165 -36.27 11.63 -34.22
N GLY A 166 -37.08 11.90 -35.23
CA GLY A 166 -38.44 11.35 -35.33
C GLY A 166 -39.47 11.89 -34.34
N GLY A 167 -39.95 13.11 -34.59
CA GLY A 167 -41.37 13.40 -34.40
C GLY A 167 -42.13 13.16 -35.70
N SER A 168 -42.84 12.03 -35.82
CA SER A 168 -44.17 11.99 -36.45
C SER A 168 -44.79 10.60 -36.47
N LYS A 169 -45.97 10.57 -35.82
CA LYS A 169 -47.16 9.73 -36.01
C LYS A 169 -47.11 8.26 -35.59
#